data_AF-A0A0A6PGY4-F1
#
_entry.id   AF-A0A0A6PGY4-F1
#
_cell.length_a   1.000
_cell.length_b   1.000
_cell.length_c   1.000
_cell.angle_alpha   90.00
_cell.angle_beta   90.00
_cell.angle_gamma   90.00
#
_symmetry.space_group_name_H-M   'P 1'
#
loop_
_entity.id
_entity.type
_entity.pdbx_description
1 polymer ?
#
loop_
_entity_poly.entity_id
_entity_poly.type
_entity_poly.pdbx_seq_one_letter_code
_entity_poly.pdbx_strand_id
1 'polypeptide(L)'
;MAHYIAKKGDFVALTFDPQSGHEQKGRRPALDTDRKIPFHVKIPEESSLTGFVMVEQVKSIDYVARNIRLIEPAPIQLLDEVLAILKLCL
;
A
#
# COMPACT_ATOMS: atom_id res chain seq x y z
N MET A 1 -6.46 23.08 5.23
CA MET A 1 -6.91 22.14 4.18
C MET A 1 -7.21 20.81 4.85
N ALA A 2 -8.34 20.17 4.54
CA ALA A 2 -8.70 18.91 5.20
C ALA A 2 -7.74 17.79 4.76
N HIS A 3 -7.10 17.14 5.72
CA HIS A 3 -6.30 15.94 5.47
C HIS A 3 -7.22 14.75 5.20
N TYR A 4 -6.85 13.92 4.24
CA TYR A 4 -7.58 12.68 3.99
C TYR A 4 -7.27 11.66 5.09
N ILE A 5 -8.31 11.02 5.64
CA ILE A 5 -8.19 9.94 6.62
C ILE A 5 -8.34 8.61 5.86
N ALA A 6 -7.26 7.84 5.81
CA ALA A 6 -7.27 6.53 5.16
C ALA A 6 -8.23 5.57 5.89
N LYS A 7 -8.98 4.82 5.08
CA LYS A 7 -9.81 3.70 5.51
C LYS A 7 -9.16 2.40 5.03
N LYS A 8 -9.58 1.31 5.65
CA LYS A 8 -9.16 -0.03 5.25
C LYS A 8 -9.57 -0.26 3.78
N GLY A 9 -8.60 -0.69 2.97
CA GLY A 9 -8.82 -0.97 1.55
C GLY A 9 -8.56 0.21 0.63
N ASP A 10 -8.18 1.39 1.12
CA ASP A 10 -7.85 2.50 0.23
C ASP A 10 -6.44 2.32 -0.37
N PHE A 11 -6.33 2.48 -1.68
CA PHE A 11 -5.05 2.79 -2.29
C PHE A 11 -4.74 4.27 -2.12
N VAL A 12 -3.62 4.54 -1.47
CA VAL A 12 -3.19 5.91 -1.16
C VAL A 12 -1.80 6.18 -1.74
N ALA A 13 -1.63 7.36 -2.31
CA ALA A 13 -0.33 7.90 -2.66
C ALA A 13 0.26 8.66 -1.46
N LEU A 14 1.53 8.39 -1.15
CA LEU A 14 2.27 9.11 -0.12
C LEU A 14 3.74 9.29 -0.52
N THR A 15 4.38 10.30 0.04
CA THR A 15 5.78 10.63 -0.20
C THR A 15 6.57 10.49 1.10
N PHE A 16 7.74 9.83 1.07
CA PHE A 16 8.64 9.69 2.22
C PHE A 16 9.73 10.77 2.26
N ASP A 17 9.48 11.90 1.61
CA ASP A 17 10.37 13.05 1.50
C ASP A 17 9.61 14.31 1.95
N PRO A 18 10.08 15.05 2.97
CA PRO A 18 11.25 14.77 3.80
C PRO A 18 11.03 13.60 4.78
N GLN A 19 12.13 12.95 5.13
CA GLN A 19 12.18 11.87 6.11
C GLN A 19 11.65 12.35 7.48
N SER A 20 10.72 11.61 8.07
CA SER A 20 10.33 11.80 9.48
C SER A 20 10.90 10.64 10.30
N GLY A 21 11.74 10.93 11.30
CA GLY A 21 12.36 9.91 12.17
C GLY A 21 13.44 9.05 11.50
N HIS A 22 13.56 7.79 11.93
CA HIS A 22 14.53 6.79 11.42
C HIS A 22 14.11 6.10 10.09
N GLU A 23 13.06 6.59 9.42
CA GLU A 23 12.52 5.95 8.22
C GLU A 23 13.43 6.13 6.99
N GLN A 24 13.64 5.05 6.21
CA GLN A 24 14.51 5.08 5.03
C GLN A 24 13.97 6.03 3.93
N LYS A 25 14.87 6.87 3.39
CA LYS A 25 14.61 7.86 2.31
C LYS A 25 14.00 7.23 1.06
N GLY A 26 13.17 8.02 0.34
CA GLY A 26 12.80 7.81 -1.06
C GLY A 26 11.36 7.30 -1.28
N ARG A 27 10.86 7.41 -2.51
CA ARG A 27 9.55 6.86 -2.89
C ARG A 27 9.65 5.33 -2.89
N ARG A 28 8.95 4.67 -1.95
CA ARG A 28 8.77 3.21 -1.97
C ARG A 28 7.44 2.89 -2.63
N PRO A 29 7.43 2.34 -3.84
CA PRO A 29 6.24 1.70 -4.35
C PRO A 29 5.87 0.56 -3.41
N ALA A 30 4.61 0.46 -3.00
CA ALA A 30 4.06 -0.81 -2.52
C ALA A 30 3.78 -1.78 -3.70
N LEU A 31 4.00 -1.30 -4.93
CA LEU A 31 3.72 -1.96 -6.20
C LEU A 31 5.03 -2.22 -6.96
N ASP A 32 5.37 -3.49 -7.16
CA ASP A 32 6.58 -3.89 -7.91
C ASP A 32 6.25 -5.00 -8.94
N THR A 33 7.26 -5.45 -9.67
CA THR A 33 7.20 -6.54 -10.64
C THR A 33 6.99 -7.89 -9.95
N ASP A 34 6.24 -8.79 -10.59
CA ASP A 34 6.01 -10.16 -10.12
C ASP A 34 7.34 -10.90 -9.85
N ARG A 35 7.63 -11.18 -8.59
CA ARG A 35 8.76 -12.03 -8.20
C ARG A 35 8.38 -13.51 -8.09
N LYS A 36 7.14 -13.88 -8.44
CA LYS A 36 6.55 -15.22 -8.32
C LYS A 36 6.64 -15.78 -6.91
N ILE A 37 6.51 -14.89 -5.92
CA ILE A 37 6.48 -15.28 -4.50
C ILE A 37 5.05 -15.18 -3.96
N PRO A 38 4.67 -16.03 -2.98
CA PRO A 38 3.29 -16.07 -2.45
C PRO A 38 2.81 -14.76 -1.80
N PHE A 39 3.72 -13.85 -1.47
CA PHE A 39 3.41 -12.58 -0.78
C PHE A 39 3.11 -11.43 -1.75
N HIS A 40 3.19 -11.65 -3.06
CA HIS A 40 2.92 -10.64 -4.10
C HIS A 40 1.54 -10.89 -4.70
N VAL A 41 0.59 -10.01 -4.40
CA VAL A 41 -0.78 -10.15 -4.88
C VAL A 41 -1.01 -9.26 -6.08
N LYS A 42 -1.38 -9.84 -7.22
CA LYS A 42 -1.58 -9.10 -8.47
C LYS A 42 -2.76 -8.13 -8.32
N ILE A 43 -2.55 -6.86 -8.69
CA ILE A 43 -3.67 -5.92 -8.85
C ILE A 43 -4.47 -6.33 -10.08
N PRO A 44 -5.80 -6.51 -9.95
CA PRO A 44 -6.62 -6.98 -11.06
C PRO A 44 -6.89 -5.83 -12.05
N GLU A 45 -7.22 -6.17 -13.30
CA GLU A 45 -7.24 -5.23 -14.43
C GLU A 45 -8.35 -4.17 -14.34
N GLU A 46 -9.33 -4.36 -13.45
CA GLU A 46 -10.35 -3.36 -13.14
C GLU A 46 -9.84 -2.15 -12.35
N SER A 47 -8.64 -2.22 -11.74
CA SER A 47 -8.02 -1.11 -11.02
C SER A 47 -7.33 -0.15 -11.98
N SER A 48 -7.30 1.14 -11.64
CA SER A 48 -6.48 2.13 -12.35
C SER A 48 -4.97 1.91 -12.17
N LEU A 49 -4.58 1.08 -11.20
CA LEU A 49 -3.19 0.76 -10.87
C LEU A 49 -2.76 -0.56 -11.53
N THR A 50 -1.48 -0.63 -11.88
CA THR A 50 -0.85 -1.87 -12.37
C THR A 50 0.27 -2.28 -11.44
N GLY A 51 0.46 -3.59 -11.27
CA GLY A 51 1.53 -4.16 -10.46
C GLY A 51 1.02 -5.14 -9.41
N PHE A 52 1.80 -5.31 -8.35
CA PHE A 52 1.58 -6.31 -7.31
C PHE A 52 1.67 -5.68 -5.93
N VAL A 53 0.70 -5.95 -5.04
CA VAL A 53 0.78 -5.57 -3.63
C VAL A 53 1.80 -6.48 -2.93
N MET A 54 2.88 -5.89 -2.42
CA MET A 54 3.92 -6.60 -1.67
C MET A 54 3.54 -6.71 -0.18
N VAL A 55 2.89 -7.81 0.20
CA VAL A 55 2.35 -8.00 1.56
C VAL A 55 3.46 -8.10 2.62
N GLU A 56 4.64 -8.58 2.26
CA GLU A 56 5.80 -8.66 3.15
C GLU A 56 6.39 -7.29 3.53
N GLN A 57 6.05 -6.22 2.80
CA GLN A 57 6.56 -4.87 3.04
C GLN A 57 5.67 -4.02 3.95
N VAL A 58 4.89 -4.65 4.83
CA VAL A 58 4.02 -3.96 5.80
C VAL A 58 4.82 -3.00 6.68
N LYS A 59 4.30 -1.78 6.83
CA LYS A 59 4.86 -0.72 7.68
C LYS A 59 3.75 0.02 8.41
N SER A 60 4.01 0.42 9.64
CA SER A 60 3.23 1.45 10.34
C SER A 60 3.73 2.82 9.87
N ILE A 61 2.82 3.69 9.41
CA ILE A 61 3.14 5.02 8.89
C ILE A 61 2.20 6.07 9.48
N ASP A 62 2.72 7.27 9.77
CA ASP A 62 1.89 8.44 10.10
C ASP A 62 1.33 9.07 8.82
N TYR A 63 0.08 8.74 8.49
CA TYR A 63 -0.56 9.23 7.28
C TYR A 63 -0.94 10.72 7.34
N VAL A 64 -1.09 11.31 8.54
CA VAL A 64 -1.44 12.73 8.71
C VAL A 64 -0.22 13.58 8.39
N ALA A 65 0.93 13.24 8.97
CA ALA A 65 2.20 13.92 8.69
C ALA A 65 2.66 13.75 7.23
N ARG A 66 2.23 12.66 6.56
CA ARG A 66 2.63 12.33 5.18
C ARG A 66 1.71 12.87 4.09
N ASN A 67 0.67 13.62 4.46
CA ASN A 67 -0.27 14.27 3.55
C ASN A 67 -0.74 13.31 2.43
N ILE A 68 -1.27 12.16 2.83
CA ILE A 68 -1.71 11.12 1.90
C ILE A 68 -2.83 11.62 0.97
N ARG A 69 -2.89 11.04 -0.23
CA ARG A 69 -3.96 11.27 -1.19
C ARG A 69 -4.61 9.94 -1.58
N LEU A 70 -5.93 9.86 -1.51
CA LEU A 70 -6.68 8.75 -2.06
C LEU A 70 -6.44 8.67 -3.57
N ILE A 71 -6.12 7.47 -4.05
CA ILE A 71 -6.11 7.14 -5.48
C ILE A 71 -7.50 6.57 -5.82
N GLU A 72 -7.82 5.41 -5.24
CA GLU A 72 -9.08 4.69 -5.41
C GLU A 72 -9.25 3.64 -4.28
N PRO A 73 -10.47 3.14 -4.01
CA PRO A 73 -10.64 1.94 -3.19
C PRO A 73 -10.11 0.71 -3.94
N ALA A 74 -9.42 -0.17 -3.21
CA ALA A 74 -8.96 -1.45 -3.72
C ALA A 74 -10.14 -2.40 -3.99
N PRO A 75 -10.07 -3.24 -5.03
CA PRO A 75 -11.03 -4.32 -5.25
C PRO A 75 -11.15 -5.23 -4.02
N ILE A 76 -12.37 -5.65 -3.69
CA ILE A 76 -12.63 -6.40 -2.45
C ILE A 76 -11.90 -7.75 -2.43
N GLN A 77 -11.84 -8.43 -3.59
CA GLN A 77 -11.15 -9.70 -3.75
C GLN A 77 -9.65 -9.56 -3.46
N LEU A 78 -9.05 -8.47 -3.93
CA LEU A 78 -7.64 -8.16 -3.69
C LEU A 78 -7.39 -7.88 -2.19
N LEU A 79 -8.26 -7.10 -1.56
CA LEU A 79 -8.16 -6.80 -0.13
C LEU A 79 -8.26 -8.08 0.72
N ASP A 80 -9.19 -8.97 0.40
CA ASP A 80 -9.37 -10.23 1.14
C ASP A 80 -8.14 -11.14 1.01
N GLU A 81 -7.56 -11.23 -0.18
CA GLU A 81 -6.33 -12.01 -0.43
C GLU A 81 -5.14 -11.43 0.35
N VAL A 82 -4.93 -10.12 0.29
CA VAL A 82 -3.88 -9.43 1.05
C VAL A 82 -4.03 -9.67 2.56
N LEU A 83 -5.25 -9.57 3.10
CA LEU A 83 -5.50 -9.81 4.53
C LEU A 83 -5.32 -11.28 4.92
N ALA A 84 -5.66 -12.21 4.03
CA ALA A 84 -5.44 -13.64 4.27
C ALA A 84 -3.94 -13.94 4.40
N ILE A 85 -3.12 -13.40 3.48
CA ILE A 85 -1.67 -13.55 3.54
C ILE A 85 -1.08 -12.85 4.77
N LEU A 86 -1.52 -11.63 5.08
CA LEU A 86 -1.03 -10.88 6.23
C LEU A 86 -1.27 -11.64 7.56
N LYS A 87 -2.43 -12.30 7.69
CA LYS A 87 -2.76 -13.14 8.84
C LYS A 87 -1.92 -14.41 8.96
N LEU A 88 -1.26 -14.86 7.89
CA LEU A 88 -0.32 -15.98 7.96
C LEU A 88 1.06 -15.55 8.46
N CYS A 89 1.38 -14.26 8.39
CA CYS A 89 2.68 -13.69 8.75
C CYS A 89 2.71 -13.07 10.15
N LEU A 90 1.55 -12.86 10.79
CA LEU A 90 1.37 -12.25 12.12
C LEU A 90 0.80 -13.27 13.10
#